data_AF-A0A800BTN6-F1
#
_entry.id   AF-A0A800BTN6-F1
#
_cell.length_a   1.000
_cell.length_b   1.000
_cell.length_c   1.000
_cell.angle_alpha   90.00
_cell.angle_beta   90.00
_cell.angle_gamma   90.00
#
_symmetry.space_group_name_H-M   'P 1'
#
loop_
_entity.id
_entity.type
_entity.pdbx_description
1 polymer ?
#
loop_
_entity_poly.entity_id
_entity_poly.type
_entity_poly.pdbx_seq_one_letter_code
_entity_poly.pdbx_strand_id
1 'polypeptide(L)'
;MTHEIDGKTFVIRVKRSGKHEYNSTKIEQTVGGYMLAYSSAKGVDLHNPEVTVRLELINNQLNIITTKHIGLGGFPIGTQGDILSLMSGGFDSTIASYLTMKRGMKTHFIFFNLCLCFFWKKKSDKSENNRRYW
;
A
#
# COMPACT_ATOMS: atom_id res chain seq x y z
N MET A 1 -17.37 -5.48 -19.60
CA MET A 1 -18.06 -5.23 -18.32
C MET A 1 -19.45 -5.86 -18.27
N THR A 2 -20.26 -5.86 -19.34
CA THR A 2 -21.61 -6.45 -19.33
C THR A 2 -21.61 -7.96 -19.01
N HIS A 3 -20.57 -8.69 -19.42
CA HIS A 3 -20.39 -10.10 -19.07
C HIS A 3 -19.97 -10.35 -17.60
N GLU A 4 -19.51 -9.32 -16.89
CA GLU A 4 -18.95 -9.47 -15.54
C GLU A 4 -20.02 -9.41 -14.44
N ILE A 5 -21.16 -8.76 -14.77
CA ILE A 5 -22.36 -8.59 -13.94
C ILE A 5 -23.44 -9.64 -14.21
N ASP A 6 -23.24 -10.50 -15.21
CA ASP A 6 -24.23 -11.51 -15.60
C ASP A 6 -24.50 -12.48 -14.44
N GLY A 7 -25.77 -12.61 -14.04
CA GLY A 7 -26.21 -13.44 -12.91
C GLY A 7 -25.84 -12.94 -11.51
N LYS A 8 -25.21 -11.76 -11.37
CA LYS A 8 -24.72 -11.23 -10.09
C LYS A 8 -25.51 -10.00 -9.62
N THR A 9 -25.39 -9.68 -8.32
CA THR A 9 -25.84 -8.38 -7.79
C THR A 9 -24.76 -7.34 -7.94
N PHE A 10 -25.13 -6.12 -8.31
CA PHE A 10 -24.16 -5.04 -8.46
C PHE A 10 -24.61 -3.74 -7.82
N VAL A 11 -23.63 -2.89 -7.52
CA VAL A 11 -23.85 -1.49 -7.13
C VAL A 11 -22.98 -0.59 -7.98
N ILE A 12 -23.52 0.59 -8.32
CA ILE A 12 -22.74 1.65 -8.95
C ILE A 12 -22.39 2.67 -7.88
N ARG A 13 -21.11 3.05 -7.84
CA ARG A 13 -20.60 4.10 -6.98
C ARG A 13 -19.97 5.18 -7.83
N VAL A 14 -20.55 6.38 -7.80
CA VAL A 14 -20.08 7.52 -8.58
C VAL A 14 -19.37 8.50 -7.65
N LYS A 15 -18.12 8.83 -7.97
CA LYS A 15 -17.39 9.92 -7.35
C LYS A 15 -17.26 11.08 -8.33
N ARG A 16 -17.57 12.29 -7.85
CA ARG A 16 -17.61 13.51 -8.66
C ARG A 16 -16.56 14.50 -8.19
N SER A 17 -15.75 15.01 -9.11
CA SER A 17 -14.76 16.05 -8.88
C SER A 17 -15.00 17.19 -9.88
N GLY A 18 -15.55 18.32 -9.43
CA GLY A 18 -15.83 19.47 -10.30
C GLY A 18 -17.17 20.17 -9.98
N LYS A 19 -17.60 21.07 -10.88
CA LYS A 19 -18.94 21.71 -10.85
C LYS A 19 -19.82 21.06 -11.92
N HIS A 20 -20.92 20.43 -11.48
CA HIS A 20 -21.90 19.78 -12.36
C HIS A 20 -23.31 20.07 -11.85
N GLU A 21 -24.27 20.14 -12.77
CA GLU A 21 -25.69 20.34 -12.45
C GLU A 21 -26.38 19.08 -11.91
N TYR A 22 -25.79 17.90 -12.14
CA TYR A 22 -26.34 16.61 -11.73
C TYR A 22 -25.72 16.10 -10.42
N ASN A 23 -26.57 15.48 -9.59
CA ASN A 23 -26.15 14.85 -8.34
C ASN A 23 -25.57 13.45 -8.62
N SER A 24 -24.60 13.00 -7.81
CA SER A 24 -24.02 11.65 -7.90
C SER A 24 -25.08 10.57 -7.82
N THR A 25 -26.07 10.73 -6.94
CA THR A 25 -27.19 9.79 -6.78
C THR A 25 -28.04 9.66 -8.06
N LYS A 26 -28.26 10.76 -8.79
CA LYS A 26 -29.01 10.70 -10.06
C LYS A 26 -28.23 9.89 -11.10
N ILE A 27 -26.92 10.09 -11.17
CA ILE A 27 -26.05 9.33 -12.09
C ILE A 27 -26.06 7.84 -11.72
N GLU A 28 -25.95 7.52 -10.43
CA GLU A 28 -26.02 6.13 -9.94
C GLU A 28 -27.34 5.46 -10.32
N GLN A 29 -28.48 6.14 -10.15
CA GLN A 29 -29.80 5.64 -10.53
C GLN A 29 -29.97 5.48 -12.05
N THR A 30 -29.57 6.48 -12.83
CA THR A 30 -29.70 6.45 -14.29
C THR A 30 -28.83 5.36 -14.91
N VAL A 31 -27.56 5.27 -14.51
CA VAL A 31 -26.66 4.23 -15.03
C VAL A 31 -27.06 2.86 -14.49
N GLY A 32 -27.53 2.76 -13.25
CA GLY A 32 -28.00 1.51 -12.66
C GLY A 32 -29.25 0.96 -13.34
N GLY A 33 -30.22 1.83 -13.60
CA GLY A 33 -31.42 1.49 -14.36
C GLY A 33 -31.07 1.06 -15.79
N TYR A 34 -30.15 1.76 -16.46
CA TYR A 34 -29.69 1.38 -17.79
C TYR A 34 -28.99 0.01 -17.77
N MET A 35 -28.07 -0.24 -16.84
CA MET A 35 -27.39 -1.54 -16.74
C MET A 35 -28.36 -2.67 -16.41
N LEU A 36 -29.37 -2.44 -15.56
CA LEU A 36 -30.38 -3.45 -15.24
C LEU A 36 -31.28 -3.78 -16.44
N ALA A 37 -31.59 -2.80 -17.30
CA ALA A 37 -32.42 -3.01 -18.49
C ALA A 37 -31.69 -3.74 -19.63
N TYR A 38 -30.37 -3.53 -19.76
CA TYR A 38 -29.57 -4.04 -20.88
C TYR A 38 -28.66 -5.23 -20.51
N SER A 39 -28.70 -5.72 -19.28
CA SER A 39 -27.91 -6.88 -18.84
C SER A 39 -28.76 -7.91 -18.11
N SER A 40 -28.30 -9.16 -18.13
CA SER A 40 -28.87 -10.29 -17.40
C SER A 40 -28.43 -10.31 -15.92
N ALA A 41 -28.27 -9.14 -15.30
CA ALA A 41 -27.91 -9.03 -13.89
C ALA A 41 -29.07 -9.48 -12.99
N LYS A 42 -28.76 -10.05 -11.83
CA LYS A 42 -29.75 -10.58 -10.87
C LYS A 42 -30.54 -9.46 -10.17
N GLY A 43 -29.92 -8.30 -9.99
CA GLY A 43 -30.53 -7.13 -9.34
C GLY A 43 -29.50 -6.14 -8.79
N VAL A 44 -30.00 -5.06 -8.19
CA VAL A 44 -29.17 -4.03 -7.53
C VAL A 44 -29.24 -4.23 -6.02
N ASP A 45 -28.08 -4.37 -5.37
CA ASP A 45 -27.97 -4.46 -3.91
C ASP A 45 -27.04 -3.35 -3.39
N LEU A 46 -27.53 -2.53 -2.46
CA LEU A 46 -26.81 -1.41 -1.87
C LEU A 46 -25.93 -1.82 -0.67
N HIS A 47 -26.26 -2.96 -0.03
CA HIS A 47 -25.65 -3.42 1.20
C HIS A 47 -24.53 -4.43 0.95
N ASN A 48 -24.81 -5.51 0.20
CA ASN A 48 -23.83 -6.57 -0.05
C ASN A 48 -23.75 -6.98 -1.54
N PRO A 49 -23.28 -6.07 -2.41
CA PRO A 49 -23.13 -6.35 -3.83
C PRO A 49 -21.94 -7.28 -4.13
N GLU A 50 -22.11 -8.21 -5.06
CA GLU A 50 -21.01 -9.05 -5.56
C GLU A 50 -20.05 -8.25 -6.46
N VAL A 51 -20.58 -7.29 -7.22
CA VAL A 51 -19.81 -6.45 -8.14
C VAL A 51 -20.03 -4.98 -7.81
N THR A 52 -18.94 -4.23 -7.59
CA THR A 52 -19.00 -2.77 -7.40
C THR A 52 -18.40 -2.07 -8.61
N VAL A 53 -19.24 -1.47 -9.46
CA VAL A 53 -18.80 -0.67 -10.59
C VAL A 53 -18.53 0.75 -10.10
N ARG A 54 -17.28 1.21 -10.25
CA ARG A 54 -16.85 2.53 -9.79
C ARG A 54 -16.68 3.46 -10.98
N LEU A 55 -17.35 4.61 -10.90
CA LEU A 55 -17.29 5.66 -11.90
C LEU A 55 -16.72 6.93 -11.26
N GLU A 56 -15.75 7.54 -11.93
CA GLU A 56 -15.21 8.83 -11.55
C GLU A 56 -15.52 9.85 -12.64
N LEU A 57 -16.33 10.86 -12.30
CA LEU A 57 -16.58 12.01 -13.15
C LEU A 57 -15.65 13.13 -12.72
N ILE A 58 -14.64 13.42 -13.55
CA ILE A 58 -13.68 14.51 -13.32
C ILE A 58 -13.92 15.56 -14.39
N ASN A 59 -14.51 16.68 -14.00
CA ASN A 59 -14.98 17.70 -14.95
C ASN A 59 -15.80 17.05 -16.07
N ASN A 60 -15.41 17.19 -17.34
CA ASN A 60 -16.14 16.63 -18.47
C ASN A 60 -15.73 15.20 -18.87
N GLN A 61 -14.91 14.52 -18.06
CA GLN A 61 -14.40 13.18 -18.37
C GLN A 61 -14.98 12.13 -17.42
N LEU A 62 -15.52 11.06 -17.98
CA LEU A 62 -16.02 9.90 -17.24
C LEU A 62 -14.98 8.79 -17.30
N ASN A 63 -14.40 8.47 -16.15
CA ASN A 63 -13.46 7.39 -15.97
C ASN A 63 -14.14 6.20 -15.30
N ILE A 64 -13.90 5.01 -15.81
CA ILE A 64 -14.43 3.76 -15.25
C ILE A 64 -13.28 3.02 -14.60
N ILE A 65 -13.41 2.72 -13.31
CA ILE A 65 -12.37 2.05 -12.54
C ILE A 65 -12.68 0.55 -12.50
N THR A 66 -11.96 -0.23 -13.30
CA THR A 66 -12.07 -1.70 -13.33
C THR A 66 -11.29 -2.34 -12.18
N THR A 67 -10.06 -1.88 -11.95
CA THR A 67 -9.18 -2.49 -10.95
C THR A 67 -8.52 -1.41 -10.11
N LYS A 68 -8.56 -1.61 -8.78
CA LYS A 68 -7.89 -0.74 -7.82
C LYS A 68 -6.82 -1.55 -7.11
N HIS A 69 -5.56 -1.24 -7.37
CA HIS A 69 -4.44 -1.81 -6.65
C HIS A 69 -4.13 -0.98 -5.41
N ILE A 70 -4.01 -1.64 -4.26
CA ILE A 70 -3.64 -0.99 -3.00
C ILE A 70 -2.11 -0.84 -3.01
N GLY A 71 -1.63 0.40 -3.02
CA GLY A 71 -0.20 0.70 -2.89
C GLY A 71 0.30 0.50 -1.45
N LEU A 72 1.61 0.67 -1.26
CA LEU A 72 2.26 0.55 0.06
C LEU A 72 1.78 1.59 1.09
N GLY A 73 1.07 2.63 0.63
CA GLY A 73 0.63 3.75 1.43
C GLY A 73 1.80 4.58 1.95
N GLY A 74 1.57 5.33 3.02
CA GLY A 74 2.58 6.20 3.61
C GLY A 74 2.68 7.56 2.94
N PHE A 75 3.73 8.30 3.30
CA PHE A 75 4.01 9.63 2.76
C PHE A 75 5.09 9.57 1.67
N PRO A 76 5.07 10.51 0.70
CA PRO A 76 6.16 10.66 -0.24
C PRO A 76 7.49 10.88 0.48
N ILE A 77 8.54 10.24 -0.02
CA ILE A 77 9.88 10.35 0.56
C ILE A 77 10.40 11.79 0.42
N GLY A 78 10.95 12.33 1.51
CA GLY A 78 11.51 13.70 1.54
C GLY A 78 10.54 14.78 2.02
N THR A 79 9.32 14.43 2.44
CA THR A 79 8.36 15.41 2.97
C THR A 79 8.64 15.82 4.42
N GLN A 80 9.30 14.96 5.22
CA GLN A 80 9.50 15.15 6.66
C GLN A 80 10.96 15.43 7.06
N GLY A 81 11.90 15.43 6.11
CA GLY A 81 13.33 15.66 6.35
C GLY A 81 14.19 14.40 6.36
N ASP A 82 15.47 14.58 6.72
CA ASP A 82 16.52 13.57 6.64
C ASP A 82 16.82 12.98 8.02
N ILE A 83 16.93 11.66 8.11
CA ILE A 83 17.27 10.94 9.34
C ILE A 83 18.39 9.93 9.09
N LEU A 84 19.23 9.69 10.10
CA LEU A 84 20.29 8.69 10.07
C LEU A 84 19.83 7.43 10.82
N SER A 85 19.83 6.29 10.14
CA SER A 85 19.49 4.99 10.70
C SER A 85 20.75 4.14 10.89
N LEU A 86 20.93 3.65 12.12
CA LEU A 86 22.03 2.76 12.49
C LEU A 86 21.66 1.32 12.15
N MET A 87 22.40 0.75 11.20
CA MET A 87 22.26 -0.66 10.83
C MET A 87 23.21 -1.52 11.67
N SER A 88 22.65 -2.25 12.64
CA SER A 88 23.40 -3.11 13.56
C SER A 88 23.52 -4.57 13.09
N GLY A 89 23.03 -4.89 11.89
CA GLY A 89 22.97 -6.27 11.38
C GLY A 89 21.83 -7.11 11.96
N GLY A 90 21.06 -6.58 12.93
CA GLY A 90 19.84 -7.18 13.44
C GLY A 90 18.61 -6.81 12.61
N PHE A 91 17.60 -7.69 12.57
CA PHE A 91 16.36 -7.50 11.81
C PHE A 91 15.56 -6.26 12.25
N ASP A 92 15.59 -5.93 13.54
CA ASP A 92 14.89 -4.77 14.10
C ASP A 92 15.31 -3.44 13.43
N SER A 93 16.61 -3.28 13.16
CA SER A 93 17.15 -2.08 12.49
C SER A 93 16.60 -1.90 11.06
N THR A 94 16.31 -3.00 10.35
CA THR A 94 15.71 -2.93 9.01
C THR A 94 14.23 -2.56 9.06
N ILE A 95 13.47 -3.10 10.01
CA ILE A 95 12.06 -2.76 10.19
C ILE A 95 11.90 -1.30 10.62
N ALA A 96 12.71 -0.85 11.60
CA ALA A 96 12.69 0.53 12.07
C ALA A 96 12.96 1.52 10.94
N SER A 97 13.93 1.20 10.07
CA SER A 97 14.24 2.00 8.89
C SER A 97 13.09 2.03 7.88
N TYR A 98 12.48 0.87 7.60
CA TYR A 98 11.33 0.79 6.69
C TYR A 98 10.12 1.58 7.20
N LEU A 99 9.80 1.49 8.49
CA LEU A 99 8.70 2.26 9.10
C LEU A 99 8.94 3.76 9.04
N THR A 100 10.21 4.16 9.14
CA THR A 100 10.64 5.55 9.02
C THR A 100 10.50 6.05 7.58
N MET A 101 10.93 5.26 6.60
CA MET A 101 10.73 5.56 5.18
C MET A 101 9.23 5.63 4.82
N LYS A 102 8.39 4.74 5.36
CA LYS A 102 6.93 4.76 5.16
C LYS A 102 6.29 6.06 5.67
N ARG A 103 6.92 6.75 6.63
CA ARG A 103 6.48 8.06 7.11
C ARG A 103 7.00 9.24 6.28
N GLY A 104 7.72 8.99 5.18
CA GLY A 104 8.20 10.05 4.27
C GLY A 104 9.52 10.69 4.67
N MET A 105 10.25 10.11 5.63
CA MET A 105 11.59 10.55 6.02
C MET A 105 12.64 9.93 5.10
N LYS A 106 13.59 10.73 4.63
CA LYS A 106 14.72 10.24 3.83
C LYS A 106 15.76 9.64 4.78
N THR A 107 15.91 8.32 4.71
CA THR A 107 16.76 7.57 5.64
C THR A 107 18.15 7.35 5.06
N HIS A 108 19.17 7.82 5.76
CA HIS A 108 20.58 7.59 5.48
C HIS A 108 21.09 6.46 6.38
N PHE A 109 21.66 5.42 5.79
CA PHE A 109 22.13 4.25 6.53
C PHE A 109 23.58 4.42 6.95
N ILE A 110 23.84 4.22 8.25
CA ILE A 110 25.19 4.12 8.80
C ILE A 110 25.38 2.68 9.28
N PHE A 111 26.44 2.04 8.78
CA PHE A 111 26.87 0.73 9.25
C PHE A 111 28.19 0.88 10.01
N PHE A 112 28.19 0.49 11.29
CA PHE A 112 29.42 0.41 12.07
C PHE A 112 30.05 -0.97 11.91
N ASN A 113 31.11 -1.05 11.10
CA ASN A 113 31.95 -2.22 11.07
C ASN A 113 32.96 -2.16 12.22
N LEU A 114 32.58 -2.69 13.38
CA LEU A 114 33.51 -2.92 14.50
C LEU A 114 34.37 -4.16 14.23
N CYS A 115 35.17 -4.13 13.16
CA CYS A 115 36.28 -5.06 12.98
C CYS A 115 37.59 -4.41 13.41
N LEU A 116 37.67 -3.98 14.66
CA LEU A 116 38.94 -3.83 15.35
C LEU A 116 38.76 -4.23 16.83
N CYS A 117 39.54 -5.21 17.26
CA CYS A 117 39.83 -5.60 18.64
C CYS A 117 39.06 -6.78 19.30
N PHE A 118 37.76 -7.03 19.06
CA PHE A 118 37.07 -8.08 19.87
C PHE A 118 37.42 -9.53 19.48
N PHE A 119 37.76 -9.79 18.21
CA PHE A 119 38.14 -11.14 17.77
C PHE A 119 39.54 -11.57 18.26
N TRP A 120 40.45 -10.61 18.50
CA TRP A 120 41.82 -10.93 18.94
C TRP A 120 41.90 -11.30 20.42
N LYS A 121 41.04 -10.74 21.26
CA LYS A 121 41.02 -11.04 22.70
C LYS A 121 40.61 -12.50 22.98
N LYS A 122 39.68 -13.06 22.20
CA LYS A 122 39.23 -14.45 22.35
C LYS A 122 40.25 -15.48 21.82
N LYS A 123 41.12 -15.08 20.88
CA LYS A 123 42.21 -15.94 20.38
C LYS A 123 43.45 -15.89 21.29
N SER A 124 43.72 -14.75 21.94
CA SER A 124 44.81 -14.62 22.91
C SER A 124 44.58 -15.49 24.15
N ASP A 125 43.38 -15.44 24.75
CA ASP A 125 43.04 -16.21 25.96
C ASP A 125 43.06 -17.74 25.75
N LYS A 126 42.78 -18.20 24.52
CA LYS A 126 42.77 -19.64 24.20
C LYS A 126 44.17 -20.22 23.96
N SER A 127 45.16 -19.37 23.66
CA SER A 127 46.57 -19.78 23.49
C SER A 127 47.34 -19.90 24.81
N GLU A 128 46.84 -19.26 25.87
CA GLU A 128 47.51 -19.19 27.16
C GLU A 128 47.05 -20.32 28.10
N ASN A 129 45.82 -20.82 27.95
CA ASN A 129 45.29 -21.92 28.76
C ASN A 129 45.66 -23.33 28.25
N ASN A 130 46.34 -23.46 27.10
CA ASN A 130 46.77 -24.75 26.54
C ASN A 130 48.25 -25.07 26.78
N ARG A 131 48.92 -24.33 27.67
CA ARG A 131 50.33 -24.52 28.08
C ARG A 131 50.49 -24.98 29.55
N ARG A 132 49.45 -25.56 30.16
CA ARG A 132 49.46 -26.08 31.56
C ARG A 132 49.08 -27.56 31.70
N TYR A 133 49.41 -28.37 30.70
CA TYR A 133 49.45 -29.82 30.82
C TYR A 133 50.66 -30.35 30.06
N TRP A 134 51.85 -30.06 30.59
CA TRP A 134 53.08 -30.86 30.66
C TRP A 134 53.99 -30.17 31.66
#